data_AF-A0A0F3IU25-F1
#
_entry.id   AF-A0A0F3IU25-F1
#
_cell.length_a   1.000
_cell.length_b   1.000
_cell.length_c   1.000
_cell.angle_alpha   90.00
_cell.angle_beta   90.00
_cell.angle_gamma   90.00
#
_symmetry.space_group_name_H-M   'P 1'
#
loop_
_entity.id
_entity.type
_entity.pdbx_description
1 polymer ?
#
loop_
_entity_poly.entity_id
_entity_poly.type
_entity_poly.pdbx_seq_one_letter_code
_entity_poly.pdbx_strand_id
1 'polypeptide(L)'
;MAVTNEDIRPFPAGMGLHPFFPKTGATLTTYAPTFWKGDETKLPLLEMPVPPVWDFAGGRVMAEVEVDNCFAGWSRRAIIRWRDKGLSLTMTADPVFGTIVVFSPQGQDFFCVEPVTHLNNGINLRAAGVAQTGVVDLLPGQSLSGAVHFAVEED
;
A
#
# COMPACT_ATOMS: atom_id res chain seq x y z
N MET A 1 -5.55 -3.89 13.62
CA MET A 1 -6.08 -5.11 12.98
C MET A 1 -5.30 -6.31 13.47
N ALA A 2 -5.94 -7.47 13.59
CA ALA A 2 -5.27 -8.72 13.91
C ALA A 2 -5.98 -9.90 13.22
N VAL A 3 -5.20 -10.90 12.83
CA VAL A 3 -5.68 -12.21 12.37
C VAL A 3 -4.95 -13.28 13.17
N THR A 4 -5.70 -14.27 13.66
CA THR A 4 -5.17 -15.38 14.46
C THR A 4 -5.51 -16.69 13.77
N ASN A 5 -4.55 -17.62 13.74
CA ASN A 5 -4.82 -18.96 13.27
C ASN A 5 -5.46 -19.81 14.37
N GLU A 6 -6.75 -20.13 14.21
CA GLU A 6 -7.50 -21.01 15.12
C GLU A 6 -7.60 -22.47 14.59
N ASP A 7 -7.00 -22.78 13.44
CA ASP A 7 -6.87 -24.16 12.94
C ASP A 7 -5.66 -24.85 13.61
N ILE A 8 -5.60 -26.17 13.48
CA ILE A 8 -4.50 -27.04 13.91
C ILE A 8 -3.38 -27.15 12.85
N ARG A 9 -3.53 -26.50 11.70
CA ARG A 9 -2.55 -26.50 10.60
C ARG A 9 -2.03 -25.09 10.32
N PRO A 10 -0.77 -24.93 9.89
CA PRO A 10 -0.28 -23.64 9.44
C PRO A 10 -1.00 -23.19 8.15
N PHE A 11 -1.19 -21.87 7.99
CA PHE A 11 -1.66 -21.30 6.73
C PHE A 11 -0.96 -19.96 6.39
N PRO A 12 -0.78 -19.65 5.09
CA PRO A 12 -0.24 -18.37 4.66
C PRO A 12 -1.26 -17.25 4.89
N ALA A 13 -0.83 -16.17 5.54
CA ALA A 13 -1.66 -15.04 5.91
C ALA A 13 -1.03 -13.71 5.52
N GLY A 14 -1.91 -12.72 5.41
CA GLY A 14 -1.62 -11.33 5.13
C GLY A 14 -2.85 -10.48 5.40
N MET A 15 -2.67 -9.19 5.60
CA MET A 15 -3.79 -8.27 5.84
C MET A 15 -3.51 -6.89 5.25
N GLY A 16 -4.56 -6.09 5.10
CA GLY A 16 -4.45 -4.76 4.51
C GLY A 16 -5.74 -3.96 4.66
N LEU A 17 -5.65 -2.69 4.31
CA LEU A 17 -6.80 -1.78 4.21
C LEU A 17 -6.90 -1.21 2.80
N HIS A 18 -8.13 -0.88 2.39
CA HIS A 18 -8.40 -0.23 1.11
C HIS A 18 -9.13 1.11 1.30
N PRO A 19 -8.50 2.10 1.97
CA PRO A 19 -9.17 3.37 2.25
C PRO A 19 -9.27 4.22 0.98
N PHE A 20 -10.46 4.80 0.78
CA PHE A 20 -10.77 5.69 -0.34
C PHE A 20 -10.67 7.14 0.13
N PHE A 21 -10.03 7.98 -0.69
CA PHE A 21 -9.83 9.40 -0.41
C PHE A 21 -10.33 10.26 -1.57
N PRO A 22 -10.87 11.47 -1.31
CA PRO A 22 -11.23 12.41 -2.37
C PRO A 22 -10.01 12.80 -3.22
N LYS A 23 -10.11 12.65 -4.54
CA LYS A 23 -9.01 12.93 -5.50
C LYS A 23 -8.89 14.40 -5.87
N THR A 24 -10.01 15.09 -6.00
CA THR A 24 -10.05 16.51 -6.37
C THR A 24 -9.29 17.36 -5.34
N GLY A 25 -8.30 18.14 -5.81
CA GLY A 25 -7.46 18.98 -4.94
C GLY A 25 -6.40 18.23 -4.13
N ALA A 26 -6.36 16.88 -4.20
CA ALA A 26 -5.47 16.08 -3.38
C ALA A 26 -4.03 16.08 -3.91
N THR A 27 -3.07 16.29 -3.02
CA THR A 27 -1.65 16.00 -3.25
C THR A 27 -1.21 14.87 -2.33
N LEU A 28 -0.71 13.76 -2.90
CA LEU A 28 -0.15 12.63 -2.16
C LEU A 28 1.37 12.77 -2.04
N THR A 29 1.89 12.67 -0.82
CA THR A 29 3.31 12.54 -0.53
C THR A 29 3.57 11.23 0.20
N THR A 30 4.42 10.38 -0.37
CA THR A 30 4.92 9.15 0.27
C THR A 30 6.27 8.79 -0.35
N TYR A 31 7.10 8.03 0.34
CA TYR A 31 8.36 7.53 -0.22
C TYR A 31 8.24 6.03 -0.42
N ALA A 32 8.58 5.55 -1.61
CA ALA A 32 8.83 4.16 -1.93
C ALA A 32 9.86 4.08 -3.09
N PRO A 33 10.96 3.33 -2.95
CA PRO A 33 12.01 3.28 -3.99
C PRO A 33 11.65 2.36 -5.16
N THR A 34 10.82 1.34 -4.93
CA THR A 34 10.48 0.33 -5.93
C THR A 34 8.98 0.12 -6.04
N PHE A 35 8.57 -0.33 -7.21
CA PHE A 35 7.23 -0.82 -7.47
C PHE A 35 7.31 -2.19 -8.14
N TRP A 36 6.23 -2.96 -8.05
CA TRP A 36 6.15 -4.22 -8.77
C TRP A 36 5.35 -4.04 -10.05
N LYS A 37 6.03 -4.27 -11.17
CA LYS A 37 5.42 -4.28 -12.50
C LYS A 37 4.67 -5.58 -12.68
N GLY A 38 3.37 -5.47 -12.98
CA GLY A 38 2.54 -6.59 -13.39
C GLY A 38 2.57 -6.84 -14.89
N ASP A 39 2.06 -8.00 -15.30
CA ASP A 39 1.76 -8.31 -16.70
C ASP A 39 0.34 -7.87 -17.11
N GLU A 40 -0.14 -8.37 -18.24
CA GLU A 40 -1.49 -8.13 -18.76
C GLU A 40 -2.59 -8.58 -17.79
N THR A 41 -2.28 -9.51 -16.87
CA THR A 41 -3.20 -9.99 -15.82
C THR A 41 -3.18 -9.14 -14.56
N LYS A 42 -2.36 -8.07 -14.54
CA LYS A 42 -2.13 -7.18 -13.38
C LYS A 42 -1.44 -7.86 -12.19
N LEU A 43 -0.95 -9.09 -12.34
CA LEU A 43 -0.21 -9.78 -11.29
C LEU A 43 1.25 -9.32 -11.26
N PRO A 44 1.78 -8.88 -10.10
CA PRO A 44 3.21 -8.58 -9.94
C PRO A 44 4.13 -9.69 -10.41
N LEU A 45 5.13 -9.31 -11.20
CA LEU A 45 6.17 -10.23 -11.70
C LEU A 45 7.58 -9.75 -11.37
N LEU A 46 7.86 -8.45 -11.50
CA LEU A 46 9.21 -7.90 -11.41
C LEU A 46 9.23 -6.61 -10.58
N GLU A 47 10.14 -6.57 -9.62
CA GLU A 47 10.48 -5.35 -8.89
C GLU A 47 11.30 -4.40 -9.77
N MET A 48 10.87 -3.15 -9.86
CA MET A 48 11.51 -2.12 -10.67
C MET A 48 11.63 -0.80 -9.89
N PRO A 49 12.63 0.05 -10.21
CA PRO A 49 12.69 1.40 -9.67
C PRO A 49 11.45 2.22 -10.02
N VAL A 50 10.95 3.00 -9.07
CA VAL A 50 9.79 3.89 -9.30
C VAL A 50 10.11 4.90 -10.42
N PRO A 51 9.29 5.00 -11.48
CA PRO A 51 9.47 5.99 -12.53
C PRO A 51 9.04 7.39 -12.04
N PRO A 52 9.52 8.48 -12.66
CA PRO A 52 9.20 9.85 -12.22
C PRO A 52 7.70 10.14 -12.08
N VAL A 53 6.85 9.57 -12.93
CA VAL A 53 5.38 9.77 -12.87
C VAL A 53 4.74 9.23 -11.59
N TRP A 54 5.38 8.26 -10.93
CA TRP A 54 4.93 7.67 -9.66
C TRP A 54 5.87 7.99 -8.50
N ASP A 55 6.82 8.92 -8.70
CA ASP A 55 7.62 9.42 -7.59
C ASP A 55 6.78 10.39 -6.75
N PHE A 56 6.25 9.87 -5.65
CA PHE A 56 5.43 10.61 -4.69
C PHE A 56 6.25 11.38 -3.65
N ALA A 57 7.58 11.25 -3.61
CA ALA A 57 8.39 11.82 -2.53
C ALA A 57 8.31 13.36 -2.49
N GLY A 58 8.20 14.00 -3.66
CA GLY A 58 8.02 15.45 -3.81
C GLY A 58 6.56 15.92 -3.71
N GLY A 59 5.60 15.01 -3.55
CA GLY A 59 4.17 15.30 -3.69
C GLY A 59 3.69 15.21 -5.14
N ARG A 60 2.57 14.53 -5.37
CA ARG A 60 1.89 14.45 -6.67
C ARG A 60 0.44 14.85 -6.57
N VAL A 61 -0.01 15.68 -7.51
CA VAL A 61 -1.42 16.03 -7.67
C VAL A 61 -2.15 14.79 -8.18
N MET A 62 -3.01 14.20 -7.36
CA MET A 62 -3.58 12.89 -7.68
C MET A 62 -4.52 12.93 -8.88
N ALA A 63 -5.11 14.09 -9.19
CA ALA A 63 -5.89 14.32 -10.42
C ALA A 63 -5.09 14.05 -11.71
N GLU A 64 -3.76 14.17 -11.67
CA GLU A 64 -2.86 14.00 -12.82
C GLU A 64 -2.19 12.62 -12.86
N VAL A 65 -2.45 11.78 -11.85
CA VAL A 65 -1.82 10.47 -11.71
C VAL A 65 -2.83 9.36 -12.02
N GLU A 66 -2.47 8.51 -12.98
CA GLU A 66 -3.09 7.20 -13.18
C GLU A 66 -2.12 6.11 -12.68
N VAL A 67 -2.58 5.27 -11.76
CA VAL A 67 -1.77 4.21 -11.16
C VAL A 67 -2.65 3.09 -10.61
N ASP A 68 -2.14 1.85 -10.67
CA ASP A 68 -2.73 0.65 -10.07
C ASP A 68 -1.60 -0.35 -9.77
N ASN A 69 -0.78 -0.04 -8.76
CA ASN A 69 0.45 -0.78 -8.49
C ASN A 69 0.77 -0.86 -7.00
N CYS A 70 1.47 -1.94 -6.62
CA CYS A 70 2.07 -2.07 -5.30
C CYS A 70 3.51 -1.56 -5.29
N PHE A 71 3.86 -0.86 -4.21
CA PHE A 71 5.15 -0.23 -3.96
C PHE A 71 5.79 -0.84 -2.72
N ALA A 72 7.08 -1.14 -2.80
CA ALA A 72 7.85 -1.80 -1.75
C ALA A 72 8.92 -0.85 -1.19
N GLY A 73 9.41 -1.16 0.01
CA GLY A 73 10.40 -0.31 0.71
C GLY A 73 9.85 1.05 1.15
N TRP A 74 8.51 1.19 1.21
CA TRP A 74 7.91 2.47 1.54
C TRP A 74 8.19 2.91 2.98
N SER A 75 8.10 4.21 3.23
CA SER A 75 8.41 4.81 4.54
C SER A 75 7.40 4.48 5.64
N ARG A 76 6.33 3.73 5.33
CA ARG A 76 5.16 3.51 6.20
C ARG A 76 4.46 4.80 6.63
N ARG A 77 4.63 5.85 5.83
CA ARG A 77 4.05 7.16 6.03
C ARG A 77 3.58 7.74 4.69
N ALA A 78 2.31 8.11 4.63
CA ALA A 78 1.73 8.87 3.52
C ALA A 78 1.05 10.13 4.06
N ILE A 79 1.12 11.22 3.31
CA ILE A 79 0.44 12.48 3.63
C ILE A 79 -0.42 12.85 2.42
N ILE A 80 -1.69 13.12 2.66
CA ILE A 80 -2.63 13.64 1.66
C ILE A 80 -2.98 15.07 2.07
N ARG A 81 -2.84 16.03 1.16
CA ARG A 81 -3.21 17.43 1.40
C ARG A 81 -4.28 17.90 0.43
N TRP A 82 -5.31 18.54 0.95
CA TRP A 82 -6.34 19.26 0.21
C TRP A 82 -6.21 20.76 0.54
N ARG A 83 -5.31 21.44 -0.16
CA ARG A 83 -4.99 22.86 0.12
C ARG A 83 -6.19 23.78 -0.05
N ASP A 84 -7.07 23.46 -0.98
CA ASP A 84 -8.34 24.15 -1.21
C ASP A 84 -9.30 24.06 -0.02
N LYS A 85 -9.10 23.07 0.85
CA LYS A 85 -9.91 22.82 2.05
C LYS A 85 -9.20 23.18 3.35
N GLY A 86 -7.91 23.54 3.30
CA GLY A 86 -7.08 23.70 4.51
C GLY A 86 -7.03 22.43 5.35
N LEU A 87 -6.99 21.26 4.70
CA LEU A 87 -6.99 19.97 5.40
C LEU A 87 -5.83 19.09 4.96
N SER A 88 -5.25 18.38 5.91
CA SER A 88 -4.32 17.30 5.64
C SER A 88 -4.68 16.03 6.40
N LEU A 89 -4.34 14.89 5.81
CA LEU A 89 -4.40 13.58 6.45
C LEU A 89 -3.02 12.94 6.43
N THR A 90 -2.53 12.62 7.60
CA THR A 90 -1.33 11.82 7.82
C THR A 90 -1.75 10.38 8.08
N MET A 91 -1.29 9.45 7.23
CA MET A 91 -1.37 8.02 7.47
C MET A 91 -0.01 7.49 7.91
N THR A 92 0.04 6.78 9.03
CA THR A 92 1.20 5.99 9.46
C THR A 92 0.80 4.54 9.68
N ALA A 93 1.72 3.61 9.42
CA ALA A 93 1.46 2.18 9.58
C ALA A 93 2.59 1.51 10.39
N ASP A 94 2.22 0.52 11.19
CA ASP A 94 3.20 -0.31 11.90
C ASP A 94 4.15 -1.03 10.93
N PRO A 95 5.34 -1.46 11.40
CA PRO A 95 6.35 -2.12 10.56
C PRO A 95 5.85 -3.31 9.72
N VAL A 96 4.81 -4.00 10.20
CA VAL A 96 4.20 -5.16 9.54
C VAL A 96 3.59 -4.83 8.17
N PHE A 97 3.18 -3.59 7.93
CA PHE A 97 2.68 -3.12 6.64
C PHE A 97 3.85 -2.79 5.71
N GLY A 98 4.50 -3.84 5.17
CA GLY A 98 5.71 -3.72 4.35
C GLY A 98 5.50 -3.15 2.94
N THR A 99 4.24 -3.03 2.49
CA THR A 99 3.89 -2.65 1.12
C THR A 99 2.77 -1.62 1.14
N ILE A 100 2.73 -0.76 0.13
CA ILE A 100 1.64 0.19 -0.10
C ILE A 100 1.11 0.02 -1.53
N VAL A 101 -0.19 -0.17 -1.71
CA VAL A 101 -0.82 -0.07 -3.04
C VAL A 101 -1.33 1.36 -3.21
N VAL A 102 -1.11 1.92 -4.40
CA VAL A 102 -1.74 3.19 -4.78
C VAL A 102 -2.58 2.92 -6.02
N PHE A 103 -3.87 3.23 -5.90
CA PHE A 103 -4.85 3.09 -6.97
C PHE A 103 -5.48 4.46 -7.26
N SER A 104 -5.36 4.94 -8.50
CA SER A 104 -5.91 6.21 -8.95
C SER A 104 -6.42 6.03 -10.38
N PRO A 105 -7.68 5.62 -10.58
CA PRO A 105 -8.21 5.37 -11.92
C PRO A 105 -8.53 6.68 -12.66
N GLN A 106 -8.45 6.65 -13.99
CA GLN A 106 -8.84 7.78 -14.82
C GLN A 106 -10.35 8.07 -14.70
N GLY A 107 -10.72 9.35 -14.68
CA GLY A 107 -12.12 9.79 -14.74
C GLY A 107 -12.92 9.61 -13.44
N GLN A 108 -12.31 9.13 -12.36
CA GLN A 108 -12.94 9.02 -11.04
C GLN A 108 -12.47 10.16 -10.11
N ASP A 109 -13.31 10.49 -9.13
CA ASP A 109 -13.06 11.53 -8.13
C ASP A 109 -12.48 10.99 -6.81
N PHE A 110 -12.01 9.73 -6.81
CA PHE A 110 -11.36 9.08 -5.68
C PHE A 110 -10.00 8.47 -6.06
N PHE A 111 -9.19 8.21 -5.04
CA PHE A 111 -7.99 7.37 -5.12
C PHE A 111 -7.82 6.61 -3.81
N CYS A 112 -6.99 5.57 -3.81
CA CYS A 112 -6.73 4.73 -2.65
C CYS A 112 -5.24 4.70 -2.31
N VAL A 113 -4.96 4.65 -1.01
CA VAL A 113 -3.60 4.52 -0.47
C VAL A 113 -3.65 3.41 0.57
N GLU A 114 -3.18 2.23 0.17
CA GLU A 114 -3.55 0.96 0.79
C GLU A 114 -2.34 0.34 1.50
N PRO A 115 -2.20 0.52 2.82
CA PRO A 115 -1.16 -0.18 3.57
C PRO A 115 -1.53 -1.66 3.65
N VAL A 116 -0.62 -2.51 3.17
CA VAL A 116 -0.79 -3.97 3.15
C VAL A 116 0.47 -4.65 3.68
N THR A 117 0.32 -5.83 4.28
CA THR A 117 1.47 -6.55 4.86
C THR A 117 2.31 -7.29 3.83
N HIS A 118 1.78 -7.50 2.63
CA HIS A 118 2.38 -8.34 1.61
C HIS A 118 2.18 -7.77 0.20
N LEU A 119 3.01 -8.22 -0.74
CA LEU A 119 2.83 -7.93 -2.15
C LEU A 119 1.56 -8.60 -2.69
N ASN A 120 0.90 -7.95 -3.65
CA ASN A 120 -0.07 -8.66 -4.49
C ASN A 120 0.62 -9.89 -5.11
N ASN A 121 -0.12 -10.99 -5.27
CA ASN A 121 0.44 -12.26 -5.72
C ASN A 121 1.53 -12.88 -4.79
N GLY A 122 1.66 -12.41 -3.55
CA GLY A 122 2.77 -12.75 -2.65
C GLY A 122 2.95 -14.25 -2.35
N ILE A 123 1.87 -15.05 -2.33
CA ILE A 123 1.95 -16.50 -2.12
C ILE A 123 2.66 -17.18 -3.31
N ASN A 124 2.28 -16.81 -4.53
CA ASN A 124 2.86 -17.38 -5.74
C ASN A 124 4.28 -16.88 -5.98
N LEU A 125 4.54 -15.59 -5.73
CA LEU A 125 5.90 -15.03 -5.76
C LEU A 125 6.83 -15.76 -4.78
N ARG A 126 6.34 -16.03 -3.56
CA ARG A 126 7.09 -16.80 -2.55
C ARG A 126 7.37 -18.22 -3.05
N ALA A 127 6.39 -18.89 -3.64
CA ALA A 127 6.57 -20.21 -4.24
C ALA A 127 7.57 -20.21 -5.41
N ALA A 128 7.66 -19.09 -6.14
CA ALA A 128 8.64 -18.86 -7.21
C ALA A 128 10.04 -18.43 -6.69
N GLY A 129 10.26 -18.39 -5.37
CA GLY A 129 11.56 -18.07 -4.77
C GLY A 129 11.83 -16.59 -4.55
N VAL A 130 10.84 -15.71 -4.75
CA VAL A 130 10.96 -14.28 -4.43
C VAL A 130 11.00 -14.11 -2.92
N ALA A 131 12.06 -13.45 -2.43
CA ALA A 131 12.20 -13.11 -1.01
C ALA A 131 11.32 -11.91 -0.64
N GLN A 132 11.03 -11.76 0.65
CA GLN A 132 10.38 -10.56 1.22
C GLN A 132 9.00 -10.22 0.63
N THR A 133 8.21 -11.23 0.24
CA THR A 133 6.83 -11.00 -0.26
C THR A 133 5.86 -10.53 0.82
N GLY A 134 6.26 -10.57 2.10
CA GLY A 134 5.46 -10.17 3.26
C GLY A 134 4.38 -11.17 3.68
N VAL A 135 4.22 -12.27 2.94
CA VAL A 135 3.33 -13.38 3.34
C VAL A 135 3.97 -14.15 4.50
N VAL A 136 3.24 -14.30 5.60
CA VAL A 136 3.67 -15.04 6.78
C VAL A 136 2.89 -16.35 6.88
N ASP A 137 3.51 -17.44 7.31
CA ASP A 137 2.77 -18.65 7.69
C ASP A 137 2.44 -18.54 9.17
N LEU A 138 1.16 -18.48 9.51
CA LEU A 138 0.71 -18.49 10.90
C LEU A 138 0.60 -19.94 11.37
N LEU A 139 1.38 -20.31 12.38
CA LEU A 139 1.22 -21.59 13.07
C LEU A 139 -0.05 -21.58 13.94
N PRO A 140 -0.57 -22.75 14.37
CA PRO A 140 -1.71 -22.81 15.29
C PRO A 140 -1.54 -21.90 16.51
N GLY A 141 -2.53 -21.03 16.75
CA GLY A 141 -2.54 -20.05 17.83
C GLY A 141 -1.71 -18.79 17.61
N GLN A 142 -0.95 -18.68 16.51
CA GLN A 142 -0.20 -17.46 16.20
C GLN A 142 -1.08 -16.38 15.59
N SER A 143 -0.71 -15.12 15.85
CA SER A 143 -1.37 -13.95 15.30
C SER A 143 -0.43 -13.06 14.50
N LEU A 144 -0.96 -12.47 13.44
CA LEU A 144 -0.40 -11.30 12.76
C LEU A 144 -1.22 -10.09 13.16
N SER A 145 -0.58 -9.05 13.68
CA SER A 145 -1.26 -7.83 14.14
C SER A 145 -0.48 -6.57 13.83
N GLY A 146 -1.19 -5.46 13.70
CA GLY A 146 -0.62 -4.13 13.49
C GLY A 146 -1.70 -3.07 13.38
N ALA A 147 -1.31 -1.81 13.57
CA ALA A 147 -2.17 -0.65 13.47
C ALA A 147 -1.81 0.21 12.25
N VAL A 148 -2.84 0.88 11.74
CA VAL A 148 -2.73 1.99 10.80
C VAL A 148 -3.42 3.17 11.46
N HIS A 149 -2.73 4.30 11.57
CA HIS A 149 -3.23 5.51 12.19
C HIS A 149 -3.50 6.55 11.11
N PHE A 150 -4.66 7.19 11.20
CA PHE A 150 -5.05 8.31 10.37
C PHE A 150 -5.23 9.52 11.28
N ALA A 151 -4.43 10.56 11.09
CA ALA A 151 -4.53 11.83 11.79
C ALA A 151 -4.94 12.91 10.79
N VAL A 152 -6.00 13.65 11.11
CA VAL A 152 -6.47 14.77 10.30
C VAL A 152 -6.09 16.07 11.01
N GLU A 153 -5.54 17.00 10.25
CA GLU A 153 -5.11 18.32 10.74
C GLU A 153 -5.72 19.40 9.85
N GLU A 154 -6.05 20.54 10.47
CA GLU A 154 -6.39 21.78 9.76
C GLU A 154 -5.07 22.56 9.51
N ASP A 155 -4.89 23.04 8.28
CA ASP A 155 -3.73 23.84 7.86
C ASP A 155 -3.92 25.34 8.18
#